data_AF-A0A7S1NBR8-F1
#
_entry.id   AF-A0A7S1NBR8-F1
#
_cell.length_a   1.000
_cell.length_b   1.000
_cell.length_c   1.000
_cell.angle_alpha   90.00
_cell.angle_beta   90.00
_cell.angle_gamma   90.00
#
_symmetry.space_group_name_H-M   'P 1'
#
loop_
_entity.id
_entity.type
_entity.pdbx_description
1 polymer ?
#
loop_
_entity_poly.entity_id
_entity_poly.type
_entity_poly.pdbx_seq_one_letter_code
_entity_poly.pdbx_strand_id
1 'polypeptide(L)'
;TVPIEQLCAGFAEGFSAYLNDVRKLKFDDKPDYAYLRKLFRDVYTREGFEYDHVYDWTTLKSQQSKTGSSTNVYNEFLANQVQGNMGMPQGQGGVANMPGVRVQGGEPQSSLQ
;
A
#
# COMPACT_ATOMS: atom_id res chain seq x y z
N THR A 1 -7.33 30.87 -22.01
CA THR A 1 -7.34 30.04 -20.78
C THR A 1 -8.74 30.01 -20.24
N VAL A 2 -9.30 28.85 -19.91
CA VAL A 2 -10.62 28.76 -19.25
C VAL A 2 -10.46 29.21 -17.79
N PRO A 3 -11.32 30.10 -17.25
CA PRO A 3 -11.30 30.49 -15.84
C PRO A 3 -11.49 29.28 -14.92
N ILE A 4 -10.84 29.29 -13.75
CA ILE A 4 -10.94 28.17 -12.80
C ILE A 4 -12.37 28.03 -12.28
N GLU A 5 -13.04 29.16 -12.07
CA GLU A 5 -14.40 29.24 -11.56
C GLU A 5 -15.37 28.57 -12.53
N GLN A 6 -15.16 28.75 -13.83
CA GLN A 6 -15.97 28.12 -14.87
C GLN A 6 -15.67 26.61 -14.98
N LEU A 7 -14.40 26.22 -14.85
CA LEU A 7 -13.99 24.80 -14.92
C LEU A 7 -14.50 24.00 -13.72
N CYS A 8 -14.49 24.60 -12.53
CA CYS A 8 -14.88 23.96 -11.28
C CYS A 8 -16.34 24.20 -10.88
N ALA A 9 -17.14 24.84 -11.74
CA ALA A 9 -18.56 25.08 -11.48
C ALA A 9 -19.30 23.75 -11.23
N GLY A 10 -19.99 23.65 -10.10
CA GLY A 10 -20.73 22.44 -9.70
C GLY A 10 -19.90 21.34 -9.03
N PHE A 11 -18.58 21.52 -8.89
CA PHE A 11 -17.70 20.60 -8.16
C PHE A 11 -17.36 21.13 -6.77
N ALA A 12 -16.80 20.27 -5.91
CA ALA A 12 -16.36 20.66 -4.58
C ALA A 12 -15.30 21.78 -4.62
N GLU A 13 -15.39 22.70 -3.66
CA GLU A 13 -14.51 23.89 -3.58
C GLU A 13 -13.01 23.55 -3.60
N GLY A 14 -12.62 22.40 -3.04
CA GLY A 14 -11.23 21.92 -3.01
C GLY A 14 -10.57 21.83 -4.39
N PHE A 15 -11.33 21.57 -5.46
CA PHE A 15 -10.80 21.54 -6.83
C PHE A 15 -10.37 22.94 -7.31
N SER A 16 -11.19 23.96 -7.04
CA SER A 16 -10.90 25.34 -7.43
C SER A 16 -9.72 25.91 -6.64
N ALA A 17 -9.66 25.63 -5.33
CA ALA A 17 -8.54 26.04 -4.47
C ALA A 17 -7.23 25.41 -4.93
N TYR A 18 -7.23 24.10 -5.20
CA TYR A 18 -6.06 23.38 -5.71
C TYR A 18 -5.51 23.99 -7.01
N LEU A 19 -6.38 24.22 -8.00
CA LEU A 19 -5.98 24.77 -9.29
C LEU A 19 -5.46 26.21 -9.18
N ASN A 20 -6.04 27.00 -8.28
CA ASN A 20 -5.58 28.36 -8.01
C ASN A 20 -4.18 28.34 -7.39
N ASP A 21 -3.92 27.45 -6.44
CA ASP A 21 -2.65 27.39 -5.75
C ASP A 21 -1.55 26.81 -6.64
N VAL A 22 -1.83 25.78 -7.44
CA VAL A 22 -0.86 25.23 -8.41
C VAL A 22 -0.52 26.23 -9.50
N ARG A 23 -1.48 27.06 -9.96
CA ARG A 23 -1.20 28.11 -10.97
C ARG A 23 -0.35 29.27 -10.44
N LYS A 24 -0.36 29.52 -9.13
CA LYS A 24 0.41 30.61 -8.50
C LYS A 24 1.87 30.24 -8.24
N LEU A 25 2.21 28.95 -8.26
CA LEU A 25 3.58 28.48 -8.04
C LEU A 25 4.49 29.00 -9.16
N LYS A 26 5.65 29.54 -8.76
CA LYS A 26 6.74 29.83 -9.69
C LYS A 26 7.47 28.55 -10.05
N PHE A 27 8.32 28.65 -11.07
CA PHE A 27 9.12 27.53 -11.54
C PHE A 27 9.99 26.89 -10.43
N ASP A 28 10.58 27.72 -9.56
CA ASP A 28 11.48 27.27 -8.49
C ASP A 28 10.78 27.05 -7.14
N ASP A 29 9.46 27.31 -7.06
CA ASP A 29 8.74 27.21 -5.80
C ASP A 29 8.46 25.76 -5.45
N LYS A 30 8.70 25.40 -4.18
CA LYS A 30 8.34 24.09 -3.64
C LYS A 30 6.84 24.06 -3.32
N PRO A 31 6.03 23.18 -3.95
CA PRO A 31 4.61 23.08 -3.62
C PRO A 31 4.40 22.58 -2.18
N ASP A 32 3.45 23.17 -1.46
CA ASP A 32 2.99 22.62 -0.18
C ASP A 32 2.04 21.44 -0.42
N TYR A 33 2.61 20.25 -0.63
CA TYR A 33 1.84 19.03 -0.84
C TYR A 33 0.99 18.64 0.38
N ALA A 34 1.34 19.07 1.60
CA ALA A 34 0.56 18.75 2.79
C ALA A 34 -0.78 19.49 2.76
N TYR A 35 -0.73 20.78 2.42
CA TYR A 35 -1.92 21.60 2.20
C TYR A 35 -2.73 21.11 1.00
N LEU A 36 -2.11 20.86 -0.15
CA LEU A 36 -2.83 20.41 -1.35
C LEU A 36 -3.58 19.08 -1.12
N ARG A 37 -2.96 18.12 -0.40
CA ARG A 37 -3.63 16.87 -0.01
C ARG A 37 -4.74 17.11 1.02
N LYS A 38 -4.60 18.11 1.89
CA LYS A 38 -5.61 18.46 2.89
C LYS A 38 -6.91 18.94 2.23
N LEU A 39 -6.83 19.74 1.17
CA LEU A 39 -8.01 20.22 0.43
C LEU A 39 -8.95 19.07 0.03
N PHE A 40 -8.41 18.00 -0.55
CA PHE A 40 -9.22 16.85 -0.96
C PHE A 40 -9.66 15.98 0.22
N ARG A 41 -8.79 15.79 1.22
CA ARG A 41 -9.14 15.02 2.43
C ARG A 41 -10.29 15.66 3.18
N ASP A 42 -10.29 16.98 3.34
CA ASP A 42 -11.34 17.70 4.05
C ASP A 42 -12.69 17.54 3.32
N VAL A 43 -12.70 17.61 1.99
CA VAL A 43 -13.89 17.32 1.18
C VAL A 43 -14.32 15.86 1.37
N TYR A 44 -13.39 14.92 1.25
CA TYR A 44 -13.65 13.49 1.34
C TYR A 44 -14.29 13.10 2.69
N THR A 45 -13.75 13.61 3.79
CA THR A 45 -14.29 13.36 5.14
C THR A 45 -15.63 14.07 5.34
N ARG A 46 -15.83 15.27 4.79
CA ARG A 46 -17.11 16.01 4.91
C ARG A 46 -18.26 15.28 4.22
N GLU A 47 -18.00 14.65 3.08
CA GLU A 47 -19.00 13.84 2.36
C GLU A 47 -19.23 12.46 3.02
N GLY A 48 -18.49 12.13 4.09
CA GLY A 48 -18.69 10.91 4.87
C GLY A 48 -18.05 9.66 4.27
N PHE A 49 -17.06 9.80 3.38
CA PHE A 49 -16.37 8.66 2.79
C PHE A 49 -15.36 8.03 3.77
N GLU A 50 -15.24 6.70 3.73
CA GLU A 50 -14.26 5.93 4.49
C GLU A 50 -13.08 5.51 3.62
N TYR A 51 -11.88 5.51 4.20
CA TYR A 51 -10.66 5.13 3.50
C TYR A 51 -10.51 3.59 3.45
N ASP A 52 -11.39 2.93 2.71
CA ASP A 52 -11.53 1.48 2.60
C ASP A 52 -10.82 0.87 1.39
N HIS A 53 -10.17 1.71 0.57
CA HIS A 53 -9.54 1.34 -0.72
C HIS A 53 -10.51 0.75 -1.75
N VAL A 54 -11.82 0.97 -1.61
CA VAL A 54 -12.85 0.58 -2.57
C VAL A 54 -13.07 1.73 -3.54
N TYR A 55 -12.71 1.49 -4.79
CA TYR A 55 -12.90 2.41 -5.91
C TYR A 55 -13.91 1.83 -6.92
N ASP A 56 -14.40 2.66 -7.84
CA ASP A 56 -15.38 2.25 -8.86
C ASP A 56 -14.94 0.99 -9.64
N TRP A 57 -13.64 0.89 -9.97
CA TRP A 57 -13.08 -0.27 -10.67
C TRP A 57 -12.91 -1.52 -9.79
N THR A 58 -12.93 -1.37 -8.47
CA THR A 58 -12.87 -2.51 -7.52
C THR A 58 -14.25 -3.14 -7.32
N THR A 59 -15.31 -2.33 -7.32
CA THR A 59 -16.69 -2.79 -7.14
C THR A 59 -17.23 -3.53 -8.37
N LEU A 60 -16.83 -3.13 -9.58
CA LEU A 60 -17.25 -3.78 -10.82
C LEU A 60 -16.87 -5.28 -10.86
N LYS A 61 -15.71 -5.62 -10.30
CA LYS A 61 -15.24 -7.02 -10.21
C LYS A 61 -16.02 -7.86 -9.20
N SER A 62 -16.57 -7.22 -8.16
CA SER A 62 -17.40 -7.88 -7.14
C SER A 62 -18.82 -8.18 -7.63
N GLN A 63 -19.34 -7.43 -8.60
CA GLN A 63 -20.67 -7.69 -9.19
C GLN A 63 -20.61 -8.77 -10.26
N GLN A 64 -19.51 -8.83 -11.02
CA GLN A 64 -19.32 -9.85 -12.06
C GLN A 64 -19.16 -11.27 -11.48
N SER A 65 -18.72 -11.39 -10.22
CA SER A 65 -18.68 -12.67 -9.48
C SER A 65 -20.00 -13.05 -8.78
N LYS A 66 -20.97 -12.13 -8.67
CA LYS A 66 -22.30 -12.45 -8.09
C LYS A 66 -23.21 -13.22 -9.04
N THR A 67 -22.89 -13.28 -10.33
CA THR A 67 -23.55 -14.15 -11.31
C THR A 67 -22.83 -15.50 -11.50
N GLY A 68 -21.80 -15.81 -10.71
CA GLY A 68 -21.12 -17.11 -10.76
C GLY A 68 -20.08 -17.26 -9.67
N SER A 69 -20.43 -18.01 -8.62
CA SER A 69 -19.54 -18.64 -7.62
C SER A 69 -18.50 -17.74 -6.94
N SER A 70 -18.79 -17.39 -5.69
CA SER A 70 -17.92 -16.72 -4.73
C SER A 70 -16.51 -17.32 -4.62
N THR A 71 -15.49 -16.55 -4.97
CA THR A 71 -14.15 -16.65 -4.35
C THR A 71 -13.59 -15.25 -4.10
N ASN A 72 -13.13 -15.01 -2.87
CA ASN A 72 -12.63 -13.73 -2.35
C ASN A 72 -11.21 -13.42 -2.87
N VAL A 73 -11.03 -13.29 -4.18
CA VAL A 73 -9.70 -13.08 -4.81
C VAL A 73 -9.09 -11.72 -4.45
N TYR A 74 -9.93 -10.71 -4.14
CA TYR A 74 -9.45 -9.38 -3.76
C TYR A 74 -8.82 -9.35 -2.35
N ASN A 75 -9.44 -10.02 -1.38
CA ASN A 75 -8.89 -10.14 -0.03
C ASN A 75 -7.56 -10.93 -0.02
N GLU A 76 -7.43 -11.91 -0.92
CA GLU A 76 -6.20 -12.68 -1.09
C GLU A 76 -5.06 -11.86 -1.75
N PHE A 77 -5.38 -10.98 -2.70
CA PHE A 77 -4.38 -10.10 -3.33
C PHE A 77 -3.82 -9.05 -2.36
N LEU A 78 -4.67 -8.45 -1.50
CA LEU A 78 -4.22 -7.47 -0.51
C LEU A 78 -3.44 -8.11 0.65
N ALA A 79 -3.83 -9.29 1.12
CA ALA A 79 -3.12 -10.00 2.19
C ALA A 79 -1.69 -10.39 1.78
N ASN A 80 -1.47 -10.72 0.50
CA ASN A 80 -0.17 -11.11 -0.02
C ASN A 80 0.80 -9.92 -0.27
N GLN A 81 0.32 -8.67 -0.29
CA GLN A 81 1.20 -7.49 -0.41
C GLN A 81 1.84 -7.06 0.92
N VAL A 82 1.38 -7.55 2.08
CA VAL A 82 1.98 -7.25 3.39
C VAL A 82 3.31 -8.00 3.63
N GLN A 83 3.68 -8.97 2.78
CA GLN A 83 4.96 -9.70 2.86
C GLN A 83 6.12 -9.07 2.06
N GLY A 84 6.02 -7.79 1.69
CA GLY A 84 7.12 -7.04 1.06
C GLY A 84 7.89 -6.16 2.06
N ASN A 85 8.39 -6.74 3.15
CA ASN A 85 9.19 -6.00 4.13
C ASN A 85 10.58 -5.69 3.54
N MET A 86 10.88 -4.41 3.32
CA MET A 86 12.21 -3.92 2.95
C MET A 86 13.16 -4.10 4.15
N GLY A 87 13.77 -5.29 4.26
CA GLY A 87 14.87 -5.58 5.17
C GLY A 87 16.15 -5.81 4.37
N MET A 88 17.09 -4.88 4.43
CA MET A 88 18.45 -5.09 3.91
C MET A 88 19.14 -6.19 4.73
N PRO A 89 19.87 -7.15 4.12
CA PRO A 89 20.61 -8.14 4.87
C PRO A 89 21.93 -7.52 5.37
N GLN A 90 22.07 -7.32 6.68
CA GLN A 90 23.38 -7.15 7.31
C GLN A 90 23.88 -8.50 7.81
N GLY A 91 25.13 -8.81 7.45
CA GLY A 91 25.78 -10.07 7.74
C GLY A 91 26.22 -10.26 9.20
N GLN A 92 26.30 -11.55 9.55
CA GLN A 92 27.16 -12.24 10.53
C GLN A 92 27.32 -11.70 11.96
N GLY A 93 26.96 -12.56 12.92
CA GLY A 93 27.63 -12.66 14.22
C GLY A 93 26.67 -12.82 15.40
N GLY A 94 26.47 -14.06 15.89
CA GLY A 94 25.73 -14.28 17.15
C GLY A 94 25.41 -15.74 17.43
N VAL A 95 26.20 -16.37 18.28
CA VAL A 95 26.09 -17.76 18.77
C VAL A 95 24.74 -18.05 19.45
N ALA A 96 24.06 -19.12 19.05
CA ALA A 96 22.88 -19.64 19.74
C ALA A 96 22.98 -21.17 19.91
N ASN A 97 23.38 -21.55 21.12
CA ASN A 97 23.11 -22.77 21.89
C ASN A 97 22.34 -23.91 21.18
N MET A 98 22.99 -25.06 20.97
CA MET A 98 22.34 -26.30 20.54
C MET A 98 21.72 -27.05 21.73
N PRO A 99 20.45 -27.49 21.68
CA PRO A 99 19.92 -28.44 22.64
C PRO A 99 20.41 -29.86 22.31
N GLY A 100 20.96 -30.52 23.32
CA GLY A 100 21.60 -31.82 23.22
C GLY A 100 20.65 -32.93 22.76
N VAL A 101 21.12 -33.70 21.79
CA VAL A 101 20.66 -35.06 21.52
C VAL A 101 21.88 -35.96 21.61
N ARG A 102 21.96 -36.70 22.73
CA ARG A 102 22.95 -37.75 22.96
C ARG A 102 22.60 -38.92 22.04
N VAL A 103 23.42 -39.19 21.03
CA VAL A 103 23.42 -40.46 20.30
C VAL A 103 24.76 -41.14 20.54
N GLN A 104 24.69 -42.39 21.02
CA GLN A 104 25.82 -43.27 21.32
C GLN A 104 26.72 -43.46 20.09
N GLY A 105 28.02 -43.25 20.26
CA GLY A 105 29.04 -43.71 19.31
C GLY A 105 29.24 -45.22 19.44
N GLY A 106 29.07 -45.93 18.33
CA GLY A 106 29.56 -47.29 18.11
C GLY A 106 30.59 -47.24 16.97
N GLU A 107 31.79 -47.70 17.25
CA GLU A 107 32.98 -47.66 16.39
C GLU A 107 32.81 -48.41 15.06
N PRO A 108 33.40 -47.95 13.94
CA PRO A 108 33.54 -48.75 12.73
C PRO A 108 34.72 -49.72 12.86
N GLN A 109 34.44 -51.03 12.84
CA GLN A 109 35.46 -52.05 12.61
C GLN A 109 35.93 -51.97 11.15
N SER A 110 37.22 -51.66 10.95
CA SER A 110 37.93 -51.88 9.70
C SER A 110 38.96 -52.97 9.93
N SER A 111 38.71 -54.16 9.40
CA SER A 111 39.70 -55.25 9.34
C SER A 111 40.02 -55.60 7.89
N LEU A 112 41.30 -55.43 7.57
CA LEU A 112 42.12 -56.23 6.64
C LEU A 112 41.76 -56.20 5.14
N GLN A 113 42.58 -55.48 4.36
CA GLN A 113 43.67 -56.13 3.60
C GLN A 113 44.76 -55.11 3.23
#